data_AF-A0A645B0F4-F1
#
_entry.id   AF-A0A645B0F4-F1
#
_cell.length_a   1.000
_cell.length_b   1.000
_cell.length_c   1.000
_cell.angle_alpha   90.00
_cell.angle_beta   90.00
_cell.angle_gamma   90.00
#
_symmetry.space_group_name_H-M   'P 1'
#
loop_
_entity.id
_entity.type
_entity.pdbx_description
1 polymer ?
#
loop_
_entity_poly.entity_id
_entity_poly.type
_entity_poly.pdbx_seq_one_letter_code
_entity_poly.pdbx_strand_id
1 'polypeptide(L)'
;MRRTEGEALVRELGERLKLLRAMQKELCLEARNIEAALKQRMLDKLTQSGLNVDPHDERFLKELLFYADKSDVTEELTRLESHFGQFEGFLAGGEGGGRSMDFLIQEMFREITTLGNKAGSGPVARVIVRFKSELEKMREQVQNLE
;
A
#
# COMPACT_ATOMS: atom_id res chain seq x y z
N MET A 1 -14.91 -12.85 31.09
CA MET A 1 -15.33 -11.69 30.29
C MET A 1 -14.11 -11.04 29.63
N ARG A 2 -13.20 -10.38 30.36
CA ARG A 2 -11.98 -9.77 29.77
C ARG A 2 -11.11 -10.70 28.89
N ARG A 3 -10.93 -11.96 29.28
CA ARG A 3 -10.11 -12.92 28.52
C ARG A 3 -10.78 -13.36 27.21
N THR A 4 -12.10 -13.56 27.25
CA THR A 4 -12.91 -13.94 26.10
C THR A 4 -13.10 -12.80 25.10
N GLU A 5 -13.21 -11.55 25.58
CA GLU A 5 -13.23 -10.35 24.74
C GLU A 5 -11.89 -10.11 24.04
N GLY A 6 -10.77 -10.31 24.75
CA GLY A 6 -9.43 -10.22 24.15
C GLY A 6 -9.18 -11.28 23.07
N GLU A 7 -9.62 -12.52 23.29
CA GLU A 7 -9.50 -13.60 22.29
C GLU A 7 -10.34 -13.33 21.03
N ALA A 8 -11.56 -12.79 21.19
CA ALA A 8 -12.42 -12.41 20.07
C ALA A 8 -11.79 -11.28 19.25
N LEU A 9 -11.23 -10.27 19.92
CA LEU A 9 -10.58 -9.14 19.24
C LEU A 9 -9.31 -9.55 18.51
N VAL A 10 -8.45 -10.37 19.12
CA VAL A 10 -7.24 -10.88 18.46
C VAL A 10 -7.61 -11.64 17.19
N ARG A 11 -8.66 -12.46 17.25
CA ARG A 11 -9.18 -13.16 16.07
C ARG A 11 -9.65 -12.16 15.01
N GLU A 12 -10.42 -11.16 15.39
CA GLU A 12 -10.94 -10.17 14.45
C GLU A 12 -9.83 -9.35 13.78
N LEU A 13 -8.89 -8.80 14.56
CA LEU A 13 -7.72 -8.09 14.04
C LEU A 13 -6.86 -8.98 13.14
N GLY A 14 -6.75 -10.27 13.46
CA GLY A 14 -6.09 -11.27 12.61
C GLY A 14 -6.77 -11.45 11.26
N GLU A 15 -8.10 -11.51 11.21
CA GLU A 15 -8.86 -11.60 9.94
C GLU A 15 -8.72 -10.31 9.11
N ARG A 16 -8.73 -9.14 9.76
CA ARG A 16 -8.49 -7.85 9.08
C ARG A 16 -7.08 -7.77 8.50
N LEU A 17 -6.07 -8.21 9.25
CA LEU A 17 -4.68 -8.28 8.77
C LEU A 17 -4.55 -9.19 7.55
N LYS A 18 -5.23 -10.35 7.53
CA LYS A 18 -5.27 -11.23 6.34
C LYS A 18 -5.88 -10.53 5.13
N LEU A 19 -6.95 -9.75 5.33
CA LEU A 19 -7.57 -8.95 4.27
C LEU A 19 -6.61 -7.88 3.73
N LEU A 20 -5.89 -7.17 4.61
CA LEU A 20 -4.86 -6.20 4.21
C LEU A 20 -3.73 -6.86 3.41
N ARG A 21 -3.24 -8.03 3.83
CA ARG A 21 -2.25 -8.81 3.09
C ARG A 21 -2.75 -9.25 1.70
N ALA A 22 -4.03 -9.60 1.58
CA ALA A 22 -4.63 -9.92 0.28
C ALA A 22 -4.66 -8.68 -0.65
N MET A 23 -5.01 -7.50 -0.11
CA MET A 23 -4.98 -6.25 -0.88
C MET A 23 -3.56 -5.81 -1.23
N GLN A 24 -2.57 -6.04 -0.36
CA GLN A 24 -1.16 -5.81 -0.68
C GLN A 24 -0.69 -6.71 -1.83
N LYS A 25 -1.11 -7.99 -1.88
CA LYS A 25 -0.83 -8.86 -3.03
C LYS A 25 -1.48 -8.37 -4.32
N GLU A 26 -2.70 -7.86 -4.24
CA GLU A 26 -3.38 -7.19 -5.38
C GLU A 26 -2.55 -5.98 -5.86
N LEU A 27 -2.08 -5.15 -4.94
CA LEU A 27 -1.21 -4.01 -5.25
C LEU A 27 0.13 -4.43 -5.86
N CYS A 28 0.75 -5.51 -5.40
CA CYS A 28 1.97 -6.05 -6.00
C CYS A 28 1.77 -6.45 -7.48
N LEU A 29 0.58 -6.97 -7.82
CA LEU A 29 0.26 -7.33 -9.21
C LEU A 29 0.07 -6.09 -10.07
N GLU A 30 -0.67 -5.11 -9.56
CA GLU A 30 -0.88 -3.82 -10.25
C GLU A 30 0.43 -3.03 -10.41
N ALA A 31 1.33 -3.09 -9.41
CA ALA A 31 2.60 -2.40 -9.41
C ALA A 31 3.51 -2.81 -10.59
N ARG A 32 3.45 -4.09 -11.00
CA ARG A 32 4.21 -4.60 -12.16
C ARG A 32 3.81 -3.93 -13.47
N ASN A 33 2.61 -3.34 -13.54
CA ASN A 33 2.10 -2.69 -14.74
C ASN A 33 2.33 -1.17 -14.74
N ILE A 34 2.85 -0.59 -13.65
CA ILE A 34 3.00 0.87 -13.51
C ILE A 34 3.93 1.43 -14.58
N GLU A 35 5.11 0.83 -14.79
CA GLU A 35 6.09 1.32 -15.77
C GLU A 35 5.54 1.28 -17.20
N ALA A 36 4.91 0.17 -17.58
CA ALA A 36 4.32 0.00 -18.90
C ALA A 36 3.18 1.02 -19.12
N ALA A 37 2.31 1.22 -18.13
CA ALA A 37 1.23 2.19 -18.18
C ALA A 37 1.75 3.64 -18.22
N LEU A 38 2.81 3.94 -17.48
CA LEU A 38 3.47 5.24 -17.49
C LEU A 38 4.04 5.55 -18.88
N LYS A 39 4.78 4.60 -19.47
CA LYS A 39 5.32 4.73 -20.83
C LYS A 39 4.23 5.04 -21.83
N GLN A 40 3.15 4.24 -21.82
CA GLN A 40 2.02 4.45 -22.74
C GLN A 40 1.39 5.83 -22.55
N ARG A 41 1.16 6.24 -21.30
CA ARG A 41 0.57 7.55 -20.97
C ARG A 41 1.44 8.72 -21.43
N MET A 42 2.76 8.60 -21.34
CA MET A 42 3.68 9.62 -21.84
C MET A 42 3.64 9.71 -23.38
N LEU A 43 3.66 8.57 -24.07
CA LEU A 43 3.54 8.52 -25.53
C LEU A 43 2.20 9.13 -26.00
N ASP A 44 1.08 8.74 -25.38
CA ASP A 44 -0.24 9.26 -25.71
C ASP A 44 -0.30 10.78 -25.57
N LYS A 45 0.29 11.34 -24.50
CA LYS A 45 0.35 12.80 -24.28
C LYS A 45 1.19 13.52 -25.33
N LEU A 46 2.31 12.92 -25.76
CA LEU A 46 3.15 13.49 -26.81
C LEU A 46 2.40 13.54 -28.14
N THR A 47 1.76 12.42 -28.51
CA THR A 47 0.93 12.34 -29.72
C THR A 47 -0.22 13.35 -29.70
N GLN A 48 -0.94 13.46 -28.57
CA GLN A 48 -2.01 14.45 -28.40
C GLN A 48 -1.52 15.90 -28.50
N SER A 49 -0.25 16.15 -28.17
CA SER A 49 0.39 17.47 -28.27
C SER A 49 0.95 17.75 -29.67
N GLY A 50 0.74 16.85 -30.64
CA GLY A 50 1.28 16.96 -32.00
C GLY A 50 2.79 16.70 -32.10
N LEU A 51 3.40 16.19 -31.02
CA LEU A 51 4.82 15.81 -31.00
C LEU A 51 4.93 14.33 -31.38
N ASN A 52 5.57 14.07 -32.53
CA ASN A 52 5.88 12.71 -32.94
C ASN A 52 7.32 12.39 -32.50
N VAL A 53 7.45 11.75 -31.35
CA VAL A 53 8.75 11.39 -30.76
C VAL A 53 9.05 9.92 -31.07
N ASP A 54 10.28 9.63 -31.49
CA ASP A 54 10.76 8.25 -31.62
C ASP A 54 10.77 7.58 -30.22
N PRO A 55 10.08 6.44 -30.02
CA PRO A 55 10.12 5.70 -28.76
C PRO A 55 11.52 5.24 -28.33
N HIS A 56 12.51 5.29 -29.23
CA HIS A 56 13.91 4.99 -28.97
C HIS A 56 14.79 6.23 -28.79
N ASP A 57 14.22 7.45 -28.81
CA ASP A 57 14.96 8.68 -28.54
C ASP A 57 15.56 8.66 -27.12
N GLU A 58 16.86 8.94 -27.01
CA GLU A 58 17.59 8.86 -25.74
C GLU A 58 17.07 9.85 -24.68
N ARG A 59 16.62 11.05 -25.07
CA ARG A 59 16.05 12.03 -24.14
C ARG A 59 14.71 11.54 -23.61
N PHE A 60 13.88 10.98 -24.49
CA PHE A 60 12.62 10.36 -24.07
C PHE A 60 12.86 9.21 -23.08
N LEU A 61 13.82 8.32 -23.36
CA LEU A 61 14.14 7.20 -22.46
C LEU A 61 14.67 7.65 -21.10
N LYS A 62 15.48 8.72 -21.05
CA LYS A 62 15.96 9.30 -19.79
C LYS A 62 14.84 9.90 -18.95
N GLU A 63 13.92 10.63 -19.58
CA GLU A 63 12.73 11.15 -18.89
C GLU A 63 11.85 10.00 -18.39
N LEU A 64 11.61 8.99 -19.23
CA LEU A 64 10.83 7.81 -18.86
C LEU A 64 11.44 7.10 -17.63
N LEU A 65 12.76 6.91 -17.59
CA LEU A 65 13.45 6.32 -16.45
C LEU A 65 13.27 7.17 -15.18
N PHE A 66 13.43 8.49 -15.28
CA PHE A 66 13.23 9.40 -14.15
C PHE A 66 11.80 9.33 -13.58
N TYR A 67 10.79 9.25 -14.45
CA TYR A 67 9.41 9.08 -14.00
C TYR A 67 9.12 7.67 -13.49
N ALA A 68 9.74 6.63 -14.06
CA ALA A 68 9.62 5.26 -13.58
C ALA A 68 10.13 5.13 -12.14
N ASP A 69 11.32 5.66 -11.85
CA ASP A 69 11.88 5.70 -10.49
C ASP A 69 10.95 6.42 -9.51
N LYS A 70 10.31 7.52 -9.94
CA LYS A 70 9.32 8.25 -9.11
C LYS A 70 8.03 7.50 -8.88
N SER A 71 7.68 6.58 -9.78
CA SER A 71 6.50 5.75 -9.70
C SER A 71 6.76 4.37 -9.07
N ASP A 72 8.02 4.05 -8.73
CA ASP A 72 8.38 2.81 -8.04
C ASP A 72 7.86 2.79 -6.60
N VAL A 73 7.12 1.73 -6.29
CA VAL A 73 6.46 1.49 -5.00
C VAL A 73 7.02 0.29 -4.25
N THR A 74 8.15 -0.25 -4.70
CA THR A 74 8.77 -1.46 -4.14
C THR A 74 9.13 -1.29 -2.66
N GLU A 75 9.60 -0.11 -2.28
CA GLU A 75 9.95 0.20 -0.89
C GLU A 75 8.70 0.17 0.02
N GLU A 76 7.62 0.83 -0.38
CA GLU A 76 6.37 0.89 0.38
C GLU A 76 5.76 -0.51 0.57
N LEU A 77 5.79 -1.34 -0.48
CA LEU A 77 5.30 -2.72 -0.41
C LEU A 77 6.12 -3.59 0.56
N THR A 78 7.45 -3.40 0.55
CA THR A 78 8.38 -4.12 1.45
C THR A 78 8.19 -3.68 2.90
N ARG A 79 8.03 -2.38 3.14
CA ARG A 79 7.76 -1.84 4.49
C ARG A 79 6.41 -2.31 5.03
N LEU A 80 5.36 -2.31 4.19
CA LEU A 80 4.05 -2.89 4.56
C LEU A 80 4.19 -4.34 5.00
N GLU A 81 4.95 -5.17 4.28
CA GLU A 81 5.18 -6.56 4.66
C GLU A 81 5.84 -6.69 6.04
N SER A 82 6.84 -5.85 6.31
CA SER A 82 7.50 -5.79 7.62
C SER A 82 6.54 -5.37 8.73
N HIS A 83 5.72 -4.34 8.51
CA HIS A 83 4.72 -3.89 9.48
C HIS A 83 3.67 -4.96 9.77
N PHE A 84 3.23 -5.70 8.75
CA PHE A 84 2.33 -6.83 8.95
C PHE A 84 2.94 -7.92 9.82
N GLY A 85 4.20 -8.28 9.59
CA GLY A 85 4.91 -9.27 10.42
C GLY A 85 5.03 -8.83 11.87
N GLN A 86 5.33 -7.54 12.12
CA GLN A 86 5.37 -6.98 13.47
C GLN A 86 3.99 -6.98 14.15
N PHE A 87 2.94 -6.60 13.41
CA PHE A 87 1.57 -6.58 13.92
C PHE A 87 1.10 -8.00 14.31
N GLU A 88 1.41 -8.99 13.48
CA GLU A 88 1.15 -10.41 13.75
C GLU A 88 1.90 -10.91 14.99
N GLY A 89 3.15 -10.47 15.17
CA GLY A 89 3.92 -10.72 16.39
C GLY A 89 3.24 -10.19 17.65
N PHE A 90 2.69 -8.98 17.62
CA PHE A 90 1.95 -8.43 18.76
C PHE A 90 0.64 -9.19 19.05
N LEU A 91 -0.08 -9.63 18.02
CA LEU A 91 -1.28 -10.46 18.19
C LEU A 91 -0.96 -11.82 18.84
N ALA A 92 0.19 -12.41 18.51
CA ALA A 92 0.59 -13.73 19.02
C ALA A 92 1.26 -13.69 20.40
N GLY A 93 2.10 -12.68 20.65
CA GLY A 93 2.96 -12.61 21.83
C GLY A 93 2.29 -11.99 23.06
N GLY A 94 1.22 -11.22 22.92
CA GLY A 94 0.60 -10.47 24.02
C GLY A 94 1.49 -9.36 24.61
N GLU A 95 2.77 -9.30 24.24
CA GLU A 95 3.74 -8.26 24.57
C GLU A 95 3.70 -7.16 23.50
N GLY A 96 2.60 -6.41 23.52
CA GLY A 96 2.37 -5.29 22.61
C GLY A 96 1.03 -4.67 22.95
N GLY A 97 1.05 -3.56 23.68
CA GLY A 97 -0.18 -2.85 24.05
C GLY A 97 -0.85 -2.19 22.85
N GLY A 98 -2.09 -1.74 23.02
CA GLY A 98 -2.86 -1.03 21.98
C GLY A 98 -2.05 0.09 21.30
N ARG A 99 -1.28 0.86 22.07
CA ARG A 99 -0.37 1.89 21.54
C ARG A 99 0.63 1.40 20.48
N SER A 100 1.25 0.23 20.66
CA SER A 100 2.22 -0.30 19.67
C SER A 100 1.53 -0.76 18.39
N MET A 101 0.34 -1.33 18.52
CA MET A 101 -0.50 -1.69 17.38
C MET A 101 -1.01 -0.44 16.64
N ASP A 102 -1.42 0.61 17.37
CA ASP A 102 -1.86 1.89 16.79
C ASP A 102 -0.72 2.55 16.01
N PHE A 103 0.50 2.56 16.58
CA PHE A 103 1.68 3.03 15.87
C PHE A 103 1.90 2.29 14.54
N LEU A 104 1.87 0.96 14.54
CA LEU A 104 2.01 0.19 13.29
C LEU A 104 0.90 0.47 12.28
N ILE A 105 -0.34 0.70 12.72
CA ILE A 105 -1.44 1.10 11.84
C ILE A 105 -1.16 2.46 11.20
N GLN A 106 -0.63 3.42 11.95
CA GLN A 106 -0.22 4.71 11.41
C GLN A 106 0.91 4.58 10.38
N GLU A 107 1.92 3.73 10.66
CA GLU A 107 3.00 3.46 9.70
C GLU A 107 2.44 2.82 8.42
N MET A 108 1.59 1.79 8.53
CA MET A 108 0.91 1.18 7.38
C MET A 108 0.10 2.20 6.58
N PHE A 109 -0.58 3.14 7.26
CA PHE A 109 -1.33 4.21 6.60
C PHE A 109 -0.42 5.18 5.85
N ARG A 110 0.78 5.45 6.36
CA ARG A 110 1.79 6.26 5.68
C ARG A 110 2.26 5.57 4.41
N GLU A 111 2.65 4.30 4.50
CA GLU A 111 3.15 3.54 3.36
C GLU A 111 2.10 3.41 2.25
N ILE A 112 0.85 3.10 2.59
CA ILE A 112 -0.23 3.00 1.60
C ILE A 112 -0.57 4.37 0.95
N THR A 113 -0.37 5.47 1.68
CA THR A 113 -0.56 6.82 1.14
C THR A 113 0.54 7.17 0.14
N THR A 114 1.80 6.91 0.49
CA THR A 114 2.93 7.12 -0.41
C THR A 114 2.79 6.27 -1.68
N LEU A 115 2.44 4.98 -1.52
CA LEU A 115 2.18 4.08 -2.65
C LEU A 115 1.10 4.62 -3.58
N GLY A 116 -0.03 5.08 -3.02
CA GLY A 116 -1.11 5.66 -3.80
C GLY A 116 -0.69 6.92 -4.58
N ASN A 117 0.14 7.77 -3.98
CA ASN A 117 0.64 8.99 -4.62
C ASN A 117 1.62 8.70 -5.77
N LYS A 118 2.44 7.64 -5.65
CA LYS A 118 3.42 7.24 -6.68
C LYS A 118 2.80 6.49 -7.86
N ALA A 119 1.87 5.57 -7.59
CA ALA A 119 1.35 4.66 -8.60
C ALA A 119 0.43 5.33 -9.64
N GLY A 120 -0.30 6.40 -9.25
CA GLY A 120 -1.04 7.25 -10.18
C GLY A 120 -2.07 6.56 -11.10
N SER A 121 -2.53 5.36 -10.71
CA SER A 121 -3.37 4.46 -11.51
C SER A 121 -4.75 4.26 -10.89
N GLY A 122 -5.80 4.23 -11.71
CA GLY A 122 -7.20 4.09 -11.28
C GLY A 122 -7.49 2.77 -10.54
N PRO A 123 -7.08 1.60 -11.09
CA PRO A 123 -7.12 0.32 -10.36
C PRO A 123 -6.44 0.38 -8.99
N VAL A 124 -5.22 0.90 -8.92
CA VAL A 124 -4.48 1.05 -7.66
C VAL A 124 -5.28 1.91 -6.68
N ALA A 125 -5.76 3.08 -7.11
CA ALA A 125 -6.51 4.01 -6.25
C ALA A 125 -7.72 3.36 -5.56
N ARG A 126 -8.45 2.46 -6.26
CA ARG A 126 -9.57 1.72 -5.66
C ARG A 126 -9.11 0.82 -4.52
N VAL A 127 -7.99 0.13 -4.70
CA VAL A 127 -7.42 -0.74 -3.66
C VAL A 127 -6.91 0.10 -2.49
N ILE A 128 -6.25 1.24 -2.73
CA ILE A 128 -5.80 2.17 -1.68
C ILE A 128 -6.95 2.64 -0.80
N VAL A 129 -8.09 3.04 -1.39
CA VAL A 129 -9.25 3.49 -0.62
C VAL A 129 -9.79 2.39 0.29
N ARG A 130 -9.93 1.16 -0.24
CA ARG A 130 -10.36 0.00 0.54
C ARG A 130 -9.38 -0.33 1.66
N PHE A 131 -8.08 -0.30 1.37
CA PHE A 131 -7.01 -0.55 2.33
C PHE A 131 -7.04 0.46 3.48
N LYS A 132 -7.13 1.76 3.16
CA LYS A 132 -7.23 2.83 4.17
C LYS A 132 -8.48 2.70 5.05
N SER A 133 -9.63 2.36 4.45
CA SER A 133 -10.86 2.11 5.21
C SER A 133 -10.69 0.94 6.17
N GLU A 134 -9.98 -0.11 5.78
CA GLU A 134 -9.75 -1.27 6.63
C GLU A 134 -8.76 -0.99 7.76
N LEU A 135 -7.71 -0.20 7.50
CA LEU A 135 -6.81 0.30 8.53
C LEU A 135 -7.54 1.14 9.59
N GLU A 136 -8.49 1.99 9.19
CA GLU A 136 -9.25 2.80 10.14
C GLU A 136 -10.10 1.93 11.08
N LYS A 137 -10.76 0.89 10.55
CA LYS A 137 -11.50 -0.07 11.38
C LYS A 137 -10.59 -0.81 12.36
N MET A 138 -9.40 -1.20 11.92
CA MET A 138 -8.40 -1.78 12.82
C MET A 138 -7.97 -0.78 13.89
N ARG A 139 -7.80 0.50 13.53
CA ARG A 139 -7.42 1.56 14.47
C ARG A 139 -8.47 1.75 15.56
N GLU A 140 -9.75 1.85 15.18
CA GLU A 140 -10.87 1.95 16.12
C GLU A 140 -10.88 0.78 17.11
N GLN A 141 -10.63 -0.44 16.63
CA GLN A 141 -10.57 -1.64 17.46
C GLN A 141 -9.42 -1.65 18.43
N VAL A 142 -8.24 -1.22 17.98
CA VAL A 142 -7.05 -1.13 18.80
C VAL A 142 -7.18 -0.01 19.85
N GLN A 143 -7.82 1.11 19.54
CA GLN A 143 -8.05 2.19 20.50
C GLN A 143 -9.05 1.81 21.59
N ASN A 144 -9.99 0.90 21.30
CA ASN A 144 -10.90 0.34 22.30
C ASN A 144 -10.23 -0.64 23.28
N LEU A 145 -8.94 -0.98 23.08
CA LEU A 145 -8.15 -1.79 24.02
C LEU A 145 -7.48 -0.97 25.14
N GLU A 146 -7.36 0.34 24.98
CA GLU A 146 -6.80 1.27 26.00
C GLU A 146 -7.84 1.61 27.07
#